data_AF-A0A9W7QCV3-F1
#
_entry.id   AF-A0A9W7QCV3-F1
#
_cell.length_a   1.000
_cell.length_b   1.000
_cell.length_c   1.000
_cell.angle_alpha   90.00
_cell.angle_beta   90.00
_cell.angle_gamma   90.00
#
_symmetry.space_group_name_H-M   'P 1'
#
loop_
_entity.id
_entity.type
_entity.pdbx_description
1 polymer ?
#
loop_
_entity_poly.entity_id
_entity_poly.type
_entity_poly.pdbx_seq_one_letter_code
_entity_poly.pdbx_strand_id
1 'polypeptide(L)'
;MAKFSSKEKIQAVKRYLDGTESGKTIAKSIGVNPSVLREWIRRYESSGEKAFEKCYTFYPAQYKLDVLYYMNEHGTSIRETAALFNI
;
A
#
# COMPACT_ATOMS: atom_id res chain seq x y z
N MET A 1 -11.02 0.84 5.08
CA MET A 1 -10.01 0.22 5.97
C MET A 1 -9.46 -1.03 5.30
N ALA A 2 -8.13 -1.24 5.27
CA ALA A 2 -7.58 -2.48 4.72
C ALA A 2 -7.86 -3.63 5.69
N LYS A 3 -8.55 -4.68 5.22
CA LYS A 3 -8.93 -5.86 6.02
C LYS A 3 -7.72 -6.66 6.56
N PHE A 4 -6.55 -6.47 5.96
CA PHE A 4 -5.30 -7.15 6.32
C PHE A 4 -4.14 -6.16 6.36
N SER A 5 -3.35 -6.21 7.42
CA SER A 5 -2.11 -5.45 7.59
C SER A 5 -1.00 -5.97 6.67
N SER A 6 0.00 -5.12 6.40
CA SER A 6 1.16 -5.50 5.59
C SER A 6 1.90 -6.71 6.17
N LYS A 7 2.02 -6.78 7.50
CA LYS A 7 2.67 -7.89 8.21
C LYS A 7 1.94 -9.22 8.00
N GLU A 8 0.61 -9.22 8.07
CA GLU A 8 -0.20 -10.43 7.83
C GLU A 8 -0.04 -10.94 6.39
N LYS A 9 0.00 -10.03 5.41
CA LYS A 9 0.23 -10.38 4.00
C LYS A 9 1.62 -10.99 3.80
N ILE A 10 2.65 -10.37 4.36
CA ILE A 10 4.03 -10.87 4.27
C ILE A 10 4.13 -12.25 4.93
N GLN A 11 3.51 -12.46 6.09
CA GLN A 11 3.53 -13.76 6.77
C GLN A 11 2.86 -14.85 5.93
N ALA A 12 1.73 -14.56 5.28
CA ALA A 12 1.04 -15.51 4.43
C ALA A 12 1.87 -15.90 3.20
N VAL A 13 2.56 -14.92 2.58
CA VAL A 13 3.45 -15.19 1.45
C VAL A 13 4.69 -15.98 1.89
N LYS A 14 5.31 -15.65 3.03
CA LYS A 14 6.46 -16.40 3.56
C LYS A 14 6.11 -17.87 3.85
N ARG A 15 4.94 -18.14 4.43
CA ARG A 15 4.43 -19.52 4.62
C ARG A 15 4.26 -20.28 3.31
N TYR A 16 3.85 -19.60 2.25
CA TYR A 16 3.74 -20.22 0.92
C TYR A 16 5.12 -20.54 0.34
N LEU A 17 6.09 -19.63 0.48
CA LEU A 17 7.45 -19.80 -0.02
C LEU A 17 8.25 -20.87 0.76
N ASP A 18 7.95 -21.07 2.04
CA ASP A 18 8.53 -22.12 2.88
C ASP A 18 8.13 -23.54 2.40
N GLY A 19 7.07 -23.65 1.59
CA GLY A 19 6.65 -24.91 0.96
C GLY A 19 5.99 -25.91 1.91
N THR A 20 5.80 -25.54 3.18
CA THR A 20 5.18 -26.38 4.22
C THR A 20 3.66 -26.53 4.06
N GLU A 21 2.98 -25.56 3.46
CA GLU A 21 1.53 -25.57 3.26
C GLU A 21 1.14 -25.19 1.83
N SER A 22 0.06 -25.83 1.32
CA SER A 22 -0.50 -25.42 0.03
C SER A 22 -1.13 -24.02 0.12
N GLY A 23 -1.03 -23.22 -0.95
CA GLY A 23 -1.65 -21.90 -1.00
C GLY A 23 -3.17 -21.90 -0.73
N LYS A 24 -3.87 -23.01 -1.03
CA LYS A 24 -5.30 -23.17 -0.67
C LYS A 24 -5.51 -23.30 0.84
N THR A 25 -4.63 -24.05 1.51
CA THR A 25 -4.65 -24.23 2.97
C THR A 25 -4.36 -22.92 3.69
N ILE A 26 -3.32 -22.21 3.25
CA ILE A 26 -2.94 -20.89 3.79
C ILE A 26 -4.09 -19.90 3.60
N ALA A 27 -4.66 -19.83 2.39
CA ALA A 27 -5.76 -18.92 2.11
C ALA A 27 -6.99 -19.20 3.00
N LYS A 28 -7.31 -20.48 3.22
CA LYS A 28 -8.41 -20.90 4.10
C LYS A 28 -8.13 -20.56 5.57
N SER A 29 -6.90 -20.73 6.06
CA SER A 29 -6.55 -20.45 7.46
C SER A 29 -6.63 -18.97 7.81
N ILE A 30 -6.32 -18.09 6.86
CA ILE A 30 -6.42 -16.63 7.03
C ILE A 30 -7.75 -16.04 6.50
N GLY A 31 -8.66 -16.88 6.00
CA GLY A 31 -9.98 -16.47 5.51
C GLY A 31 -9.95 -15.60 4.25
N VAL A 32 -8.96 -15.79 3.37
CA VAL A 32 -8.90 -15.14 2.05
C VAL A 32 -9.19 -16.11 0.92
N ASN A 33 -9.61 -15.56 -0.22
CA ASN A 33 -9.71 -16.34 -1.44
C ASN A 33 -8.31 -16.72 -1.95
N PRO A 34 -8.07 -17.96 -2.42
CA PRO A 34 -6.79 -18.36 -3.00
C PRO A 34 -6.26 -17.42 -4.11
N SER A 35 -7.15 -16.78 -4.88
CA SER A 35 -6.77 -15.80 -5.90
C SER A 35 -6.10 -14.56 -5.30
N VAL A 36 -6.55 -14.10 -4.13
CA VAL A 36 -5.98 -12.96 -3.41
C VAL A 36 -4.58 -13.30 -2.89
N LEU A 37 -4.41 -14.51 -2.33
CA LEU A 37 -3.09 -14.97 -1.90
C LEU A 37 -2.11 -15.05 -3.08
N ARG A 38 -2.57 -15.53 -4.24
CA ARG A 38 -1.75 -15.57 -5.47
C ARG A 38 -1.32 -14.17 -5.92
N GLU A 39 -2.19 -13.18 -5.81
CA GLU A 39 -1.83 -11.79 -6.09
C GLU A 39 -0.75 -11.28 -5.13
N TRP A 40 -0.88 -11.57 -3.84
CA TRP A 40 0.13 -11.20 -2.84
C TRP A 40 1.48 -11.82 -3.14
N ILE A 41 1.53 -13.10 -3.51
CA ILE A 41 2.76 -13.79 -3.91
C ILE A 41 3.41 -13.08 -5.10
N ARG A 42 2.64 -12.79 -6.17
CA ARG A 42 3.17 -12.08 -7.36
C ARG A 42 3.73 -10.69 -7.02
N ARG A 43 3.03 -9.95 -6.17
CA ARG A 43 3.48 -8.62 -5.73
C ARG A 43 4.77 -8.71 -4.92
N TYR A 44 4.87 -9.71 -4.05
CA TYR A 44 6.07 -9.99 -3.28
C TYR A 44 7.25 -10.44 -4.13
N GLU A 45 7.04 -11.26 -5.17
CA GLU A 45 8.10 -11.65 -6.12
C GLU A 45 8.68 -10.45 -6.88
N SER A 46 7.85 -9.45 -7.20
CA SER A 46 8.28 -8.26 -7.94
C SER A 46 8.97 -7.20 -7.08
N SER A 47 8.52 -6.96 -5.85
CA SER A 47 9.00 -5.83 -5.03
C SER A 47 9.33 -6.20 -3.58
N GLY A 48 9.33 -7.49 -3.23
CA GLY A 48 9.62 -7.98 -1.88
C GLY A 48 8.63 -7.44 -0.84
N GLU A 49 9.12 -7.18 0.36
CA GLU A 49 8.31 -6.62 1.46
C GLU A 49 7.76 -5.21 1.15
N LYS A 50 8.46 -4.44 0.31
CA LYS A 50 8.01 -3.11 -0.15
C LYS A 50 6.70 -3.16 -0.91
N ALA A 51 6.35 -4.31 -1.49
CA ALA A 51 5.07 -4.52 -2.17
C ALA A 51 3.85 -4.30 -1.27
N PHE A 52 4.04 -4.43 0.06
CA PHE A 52 3.00 -4.23 1.06
C PHE A 52 3.24 -3.01 1.93
N GLU A 53 4.34 -2.29 1.74
CA GLU A 53 4.52 -0.99 2.39
C GLU A 53 3.44 -0.04 1.89
N LYS A 54 2.86 0.72 2.83
CA LYS A 54 1.97 1.81 2.44
C LYS A 54 2.85 2.90 1.85
N CYS A 55 2.87 3.01 0.53
CA CYS A 55 3.31 4.22 -0.15
C CYS A 55 2.24 5.29 0.07
N TYR A 56 2.17 5.84 1.29
CA TYR A 56 1.70 7.21 1.42
C TYR A 56 2.83 8.06 0.88
N THR A 57 2.55 8.93 -0.10
CA THR A 57 3.42 10.06 -0.33
C THR A 57 3.54 10.78 1.01
N PHE A 58 4.70 10.65 1.65
CA PHE A 58 4.94 11.23 2.96
C PHE A 58 5.10 12.73 2.76
N TYR A 59 3.99 13.44 2.84
CA TYR A 59 4.00 14.89 2.95
C TYR A 59 4.03 15.26 4.42
N PRO A 60 5.11 15.91 4.91
CA PRO A 60 5.18 16.44 6.26
C PRO A 60 3.97 17.34 6.56
N ALA A 61 3.59 17.44 7.84
CA ALA A 61 2.46 18.31 8.24
C ALA A 61 2.66 19.76 7.77
N GLN A 62 3.89 20.28 7.90
CA GLN A 62 4.24 21.61 7.44
C GLN A 62 4.06 21.76 5.92
N TYR A 63 4.55 20.80 5.14
CA TYR A 63 4.39 20.83 3.68
C TYR A 63 2.90 20.87 3.26
N LYS A 64 2.04 20.11 3.94
CA LYS A 64 0.58 20.16 3.68
C LYS A 64 -0.01 21.52 4.03
N LEU A 65 0.45 22.15 5.10
CA LEU A 65 0.04 23.52 5.46
C LEU A 65 0.51 24.53 4.43
N ASP A 66 1.75 24.41 3.95
CA ASP A 66 2.31 25.31 2.94
C ASP A 66 1.50 25.25 1.63
N VAL A 67 1.09 24.05 1.20
CA VAL A 67 0.18 23.87 0.06
C VAL A 67 -1.15 24.60 0.29
N LEU A 68 -1.74 24.47 1.48
CA LEU A 68 -3.02 25.12 1.80
C LEU A 68 -2.91 26.65 1.91
N TYR A 69 -1.84 27.15 2.52
CA TYR A 69 -1.58 28.59 2.59
C TYR A 69 -1.38 29.18 1.19
N TYR A 70 -0.64 28.49 0.33
CA TYR A 70 -0.45 28.88 -1.06
C TYR A 70 -1.78 28.96 -1.82
N MET A 71 -2.66 27.96 -1.66
CA MET A 71 -3.99 27.97 -2.26
C MET A 71 -4.82 29.18 -1.80
N ASN A 72 -4.79 29.46 -0.50
CA ASN A 72 -5.58 30.55 0.09
C ASN A 72 -5.02 31.93 -0.30
N GLU A 73 -3.70 32.08 -0.38
CA GLU A 73 -3.04 33.35 -0.71
C GLU A 73 -3.17 33.69 -2.20
N HIS A 74 -2.97 32.71 -3.09
CA HIS A 74 -3.00 32.92 -4.53
C HIS A 74 -4.36 32.66 -5.18
N GLY A 75 -5.34 32.16 -4.42
CA GLY A 75 -6.66 31.80 -4.95
C GLY A 75 -6.61 30.72 -6.04
N THR A 76 -5.58 29.86 -6.01
CA THR A 76 -5.36 28.85 -7.05
C THR A 76 -6.33 27.68 -6.94
N SER A 77 -6.67 27.11 -8.08
CA SER A 77 -7.52 25.92 -8.10
C SER A 77 -6.75 24.69 -7.62
N ILE A 78 -7.45 23.69 -7.06
CA ILE A 78 -6.87 22.41 -6.60
C ILE A 78 -5.96 21.78 -7.68
N ARG A 79 -6.36 21.87 -8.95
CA ARG A 79 -5.61 21.28 -10.08
C ARG A 79 -4.32 22.02 -10.38
N GLU A 80 -4.35 23.34 -10.28
CA GLU A 80 -3.20 24.21 -10.53
C GLU A 80 -2.17 24.05 -9.41
N THR A 81 -2.62 24.03 -8.16
CA THR A 81 -1.76 23.76 -6.99
C THR A 81 -1.15 22.37 -7.05
N ALA A 82 -1.92 21.33 -7.41
CA ALA A 82 -1.42 19.98 -7.56
C ALA A 82 -0.27 19.89 -8.60
N ALA A 83 -0.42 20.59 -9.72
CA ALA A 83 0.61 20.67 -10.75
C ALA A 83 1.89 21.40 -10.25
N LEU A 84 1.72 22.49 -9.49
CA LEU A 84 2.84 23.28 -8.94
C LEU A 84 3.63 22.51 -7.86
N PHE A 85 2.93 21.78 -7.00
CA PHE A 85 3.54 21.03 -5.90
C PHE A 85 3.90 19.58 -6.29
N ASN A 86 3.54 19.15 -7.50
CA ASN A 86 3.74 17.79 -8.02
C ASN A 86 3.15 16.72 -7.08
N ILE A 87 1.88 16.94 -6.69
CA ILE A 87 1.12 16.09 -5.76
C ILE A 87 -0.19 15.60 -6.35
#